data_AF-A0A2V8IKF1-F1
#
_entry.id   AF-A0A2V8IKF1-F1
#
_cell.length_a   1.000
_cell.length_b   1.000
_cell.length_c   1.000
_cell.angle_alpha   90.00
_cell.angle_beta   90.00
_cell.angle_gamma   90.00
#
_symmetry.space_group_name_H-M   'P 1'
#
loop_
_entity.id
_entity.type
_entity.pdbx_description
1 polymer ?
#
loop_
_entity_poly.entity_id
_entity_poly.type
_entity_poly.pdbx_seq_one_letter_code
_entity_poly.pdbx_strand_id
1 'polypeptide(L)'
;MKNQRGFTLMEVLVAASVLGIAATALFGLLSKSLSNLRKVEDLHRYELAAQDLMNRVLLLETIPAPATAEGAVDNLAGHWNVRVTPWAPATLEKKPDQGVLKVEVEVTWPGRSSRRSIEVESLKVAKIQYANYDLRQSIESAYPQ
;
A
#
# COMPACT_ATOMS: atom_id res chain seq x y z
N MET A 1 -68.70 -24.93 0.58
CA MET A 1 -68.43 -24.10 1.78
C MET A 1 -66.94 -23.79 1.80
N LYS A 2 -66.55 -22.51 1.69
CA LYS A 2 -65.13 -22.10 1.70
C LYS A 2 -64.67 -21.95 3.15
N ASN A 3 -63.75 -22.80 3.59
CA ASN A 3 -63.10 -22.66 4.90
C ASN A 3 -62.16 -21.45 4.86
N GLN A 4 -62.61 -20.31 5.40
CA GLN A 4 -61.73 -19.19 5.71
C GLN A 4 -60.82 -19.61 6.87
N ARG A 5 -59.60 -20.02 6.54
CA ARG A 5 -58.53 -20.24 7.52
C ARG A 5 -57.99 -18.86 7.91
N GLY A 6 -58.36 -18.37 9.09
CA GLY A 6 -57.78 -17.15 9.65
C GLY A 6 -56.28 -17.33 9.93
N PHE A 7 -55.53 -16.23 9.88
CA PHE A 7 -54.11 -16.19 10.24
C PHE A 7 -53.92 -16.75 11.65
N THR A 8 -53.04 -17.72 11.79
CA THR A 8 -52.72 -18.28 13.12
C THR A 8 -51.66 -17.44 13.80
N LEU A 9 -51.67 -17.37 15.14
CA LEU A 9 -50.62 -16.69 15.91
C LEU A 9 -49.22 -17.26 15.59
N MET A 10 -49.16 -18.57 15.34
CA MET A 10 -47.93 -19.25 14.91
C MET A 10 -47.41 -18.74 13.56
N GLU A 11 -48.29 -18.39 12.63
CA GLU A 11 -47.90 -17.90 11.30
C GLU A 11 -47.23 -16.53 11.37
N VAL A 12 -47.76 -15.62 12.21
CA VAL A 12 -47.14 -14.31 12.46
C VAL A 12 -45.78 -14.47 13.14
N LEU A 13 -45.67 -15.39 14.11
CA LEU A 13 -44.42 -15.66 14.82
C LEU A 13 -43.35 -16.26 13.89
N VAL A 14 -43.74 -17.21 13.04
CA VAL A 14 -42.85 -17.79 12.03
C VAL A 14 -42.43 -16.73 11.00
N ALA A 15 -43.36 -15.93 10.49
CA ALA A 15 -43.06 -14.86 9.54
C ALA A 15 -42.08 -13.83 10.13
N ALA A 16 -42.31 -13.39 11.37
CA ALA A 16 -41.41 -12.48 12.07
C ALA A 16 -40.02 -13.11 12.30
N SER A 17 -39.97 -14.41 12.62
CA SER A 17 -38.72 -15.14 12.79
C SER A 17 -37.93 -15.23 11.48
N VAL A 18 -38.58 -15.60 10.37
CA VAL A 18 -37.97 -15.66 9.04
C VAL A 18 -37.48 -14.27 8.62
N LEU A 19 -38.28 -13.23 8.85
CA LEU A 19 -37.90 -11.85 8.56
C LEU A 19 -36.66 -11.43 9.37
N GLY A 20 -36.62 -11.77 10.66
CA GLY A 20 -35.49 -11.49 11.54
C GLY A 20 -34.20 -12.19 11.08
N ILE A 21 -34.28 -13.45 10.67
CA ILE A 21 -33.16 -14.21 10.11
C ILE A 21 -32.67 -13.55 8.80
N ALA A 22 -33.59 -13.23 7.90
CA ALA A 22 -33.27 -12.59 6.63
C ALA A 22 -32.58 -11.22 6.85
N ALA A 23 -33.12 -10.39 7.74
CA ALA A 23 -32.53 -9.10 8.08
C ALA A 23 -31.12 -9.26 8.67
N THR A 24 -30.94 -10.22 9.60
CA THR A 24 -29.62 -10.51 10.19
C THR A 24 -28.61 -10.94 9.13
N ALA A 25 -29.00 -11.81 8.20
CA ALA A 25 -28.16 -12.23 7.09
C ALA A 25 -27.74 -11.04 6.21
N LEU A 26 -28.69 -10.16 5.86
CA LEU A 26 -28.43 -8.95 5.08
C LEU A 26 -27.46 -7.99 5.78
N PHE A 27 -27.66 -7.74 7.08
CA PHE A 27 -26.73 -6.92 7.86
C PHE A 27 -25.34 -7.52 7.96
N GLY A 28 -25.25 -8.85 8.08
CA GLY A 28 -23.98 -9.58 8.04
C GLY A 28 -23.23 -9.37 6.71
N LEU A 29 -23.94 -9.44 5.59
CA LEU A 29 -23.37 -9.16 4.27
C LEU A 29 -22.92 -7.70 4.11
N LEU A 30 -23.75 -6.75 4.56
CA LEU A 30 -23.43 -5.32 4.50
C LEU A 30 -22.18 -5.00 5.34
N SER A 31 -22.12 -5.53 6.56
CA SER A 31 -20.98 -5.34 7.47
C SER A 31 -19.69 -5.90 6.87
N LYS A 32 -19.76 -7.09 6.24
CA LYS A 32 -18.62 -7.67 5.51
C LYS A 32 -18.18 -6.79 4.35
N SER A 33 -19.13 -6.29 3.55
CA SER A 33 -18.84 -5.40 2.42
C SER A 33 -18.13 -4.12 2.87
N LEU A 34 -18.65 -3.45 3.91
CA LEU A 34 -18.03 -2.25 4.48
C LEU A 34 -16.62 -2.55 5.03
N SER A 35 -16.44 -3.69 5.69
CA SER A 35 -15.13 -4.11 6.19
C SER A 35 -14.13 -4.40 5.06
N ASN A 36 -14.60 -4.84 3.90
CA ASN A 36 -13.75 -5.09 2.74
C ASN A 36 -13.38 -3.79 2.03
N LEU A 37 -14.32 -2.84 1.89
CA LEU A 37 -14.03 -1.52 1.33
C LEU A 37 -12.91 -0.81 2.10
N ARG A 38 -12.97 -0.81 3.44
CA ARG A 38 -11.90 -0.24 4.27
C ARG A 38 -10.53 -0.85 4.00
N LYS A 39 -10.44 -2.18 3.80
CA LYS A 39 -9.18 -2.85 3.48
C LYS A 39 -8.61 -2.43 2.12
N VAL A 40 -9.49 -2.19 1.14
CA VAL A 40 -9.09 -1.74 -0.19
C VAL A 40 -8.63 -0.29 -0.12
N GLU A 41 -9.33 0.55 0.64
CA GLU A 41 -8.94 1.93 0.88
C GLU A 41 -7.57 2.03 1.56
N ASP A 42 -7.32 1.22 2.61
CA ASP A 42 -6.01 1.15 3.27
C ASP A 42 -4.91 0.77 2.27
N LEU A 43 -5.13 -0.30 1.48
CA LEU A 43 -4.16 -0.74 0.46
C LEU A 43 -3.85 0.39 -0.54
N HIS A 44 -4.89 1.06 -1.04
CA HIS A 44 -4.73 2.15 -2.01
C HIS A 44 -3.92 3.33 -1.43
N ARG A 45 -4.11 3.66 -0.15
CA ARG A 45 -3.33 4.71 0.52
C ARG A 45 -1.83 4.37 0.59
N TYR A 46 -1.48 3.13 0.95
CA TYR A 46 -0.08 2.71 0.99
C TYR A 46 0.54 2.57 -0.41
N GLU A 47 -0.26 2.20 -1.42
CA GLU A 47 0.16 2.21 -2.82
C GLU A 47 0.48 3.63 -3.29
N LEU A 48 -0.38 4.61 -3.03
CA LEU A 48 -0.12 6.01 -3.34
C LEU A 48 1.13 6.52 -2.62
N ALA A 49 1.33 6.15 -1.36
CA ALA A 49 2.54 6.50 -0.61
C ALA A 49 3.81 5.92 -1.25
N ALA A 50 3.76 4.66 -1.71
CA ALA A 50 4.89 4.02 -2.40
C ALA A 50 5.18 4.70 -3.76
N GLN A 51 4.14 5.04 -4.52
CA GLN A 51 4.27 5.74 -5.80
C GLN A 51 4.80 7.17 -5.64
N ASP A 52 4.32 7.90 -4.63
CA ASP A 52 4.82 9.24 -4.30
C ASP A 52 6.30 9.19 -3.90
N LEU A 53 6.67 8.24 -3.05
CA LEU A 53 8.06 8.01 -2.66
C LEU A 53 8.95 7.64 -3.85
N MET A 54 8.48 6.77 -4.74
CA MET A 54 9.16 6.44 -5.99
C MET A 54 9.37 7.69 -6.84
N ASN A 55 8.32 8.49 -7.05
CA ASN A 55 8.42 9.70 -7.86
C ASN A 55 9.44 10.69 -7.29
N ARG A 56 9.50 10.86 -5.97
CA ARG A 56 10.52 11.72 -5.31
C ARG A 56 11.93 11.27 -5.62
N VAL A 57 12.22 9.97 -5.49
CA VAL A 57 13.53 9.42 -5.84
C VAL A 57 13.83 9.62 -7.33
N LEU A 58 12.82 9.40 -8.18
CA LEU A 58 12.93 9.60 -9.62
C LEU A 58 13.07 11.07 -10.05
N LEU A 59 12.79 12.05 -9.18
CA LEU A 59 13.04 13.48 -9.46
C LEU A 59 14.49 13.90 -9.20
N LEU A 60 15.23 13.17 -8.35
CA LEU A 60 16.62 13.53 -8.00
C LEU A 60 17.56 13.44 -9.22
N GLU A 61 18.13 14.55 -9.67
CA GLU A 61 19.04 14.57 -10.84
C GLU A 61 20.28 13.69 -10.66
N THR A 62 20.77 13.61 -9.43
CA THR A 62 21.91 12.77 -9.03
C THR A 62 21.45 11.86 -7.91
N ILE A 63 21.72 10.56 -8.05
CA ILE A 63 21.30 9.57 -7.06
C ILE A 63 22.53 8.81 -6.58
N PRO A 64 22.71 8.66 -5.25
CA PRO A 64 23.77 7.82 -4.73
C PRO A 64 23.49 6.35 -5.05
N ALA A 65 24.50 5.62 -5.49
CA ALA A 65 24.36 4.17 -5.71
C ALA A 65 25.67 3.43 -5.40
N PRO A 66 25.64 2.31 -4.64
CA PRO A 66 24.49 1.77 -3.93
C PRO A 66 24.08 2.65 -2.74
N ALA A 67 22.78 2.72 -2.45
CA ALA A 67 22.26 3.45 -1.30
C ALA A 67 20.97 2.83 -0.78
N THR A 68 20.71 3.03 0.51
CA THR A 68 19.46 2.65 1.17
C THR A 68 18.97 3.79 2.06
N ALA A 69 17.66 3.98 2.14
CA ALA A 69 17.03 4.92 3.05
C ALA A 69 15.77 4.30 3.64
N GLU A 70 15.43 4.64 4.89
CA GLU A 70 14.22 4.16 5.55
C GLU A 70 13.58 5.26 6.39
N GLY A 71 12.29 5.14 6.63
CA GLY A 71 11.54 6.11 7.41
C GLY A 71 10.09 5.70 7.67
N ALA A 72 9.34 6.61 8.30
CA ALA A 72 7.91 6.44 8.53
C ALA A 72 7.12 7.05 7.37
N VAL A 73 5.96 6.46 7.07
CA VAL A 73 5.02 7.04 6.10
C VAL A 73 4.26 8.19 6.77
N ASP A 74 4.18 9.33 6.10
CA ASP A 74 3.46 10.48 6.63
C ASP A 74 1.97 10.17 6.83
N ASN A 75 1.45 10.54 8.00
CA ASN A 75 0.03 10.40 8.37
C ASN A 75 -0.55 8.97 8.27
N LEU A 76 0.31 7.95 8.15
CA LEU A 76 -0.09 6.55 8.06
C LEU A 76 0.77 5.71 9.01
N ALA A 77 0.17 4.69 9.62
CA ALA A 77 0.91 3.73 10.44
C ALA A 77 1.69 2.78 9.51
N GLY A 78 2.83 3.23 8.99
CA GLY A 78 3.64 2.45 8.05
C GLY A 78 5.11 2.87 8.07
N HIS A 79 5.96 1.99 7.57
CA HIS A 79 7.40 2.23 7.38
C HIS A 79 7.76 1.97 5.93
N TRP A 80 8.61 2.82 5.37
CA TRP A 80 9.13 2.66 4.03
C TRP A 80 10.63 2.36 4.03
N ASN A 81 11.08 1.68 3.00
CA ASN A 81 12.47 1.39 2.69
C ASN A 81 12.70 1.64 1.19
N VAL A 82 13.75 2.39 0.86
CA VAL A 82 14.19 2.64 -0.50
C VAL A 82 15.56 2.01 -0.68
N ARG A 83 15.73 1.24 -1.75
CA ARG A 83 17.02 0.69 -2.16
C ARG A 83 17.35 1.17 -3.57
N VAL A 84 18.55 1.70 -3.74
CA VAL A 84 19.09 2.08 -5.05
C VAL A 84 20.31 1.24 -5.33
N THR A 85 20.31 0.54 -6.47
CA THR A 85 21.44 -0.27 -6.92
C THR A 85 21.84 0.09 -8.35
N PRO A 86 23.14 0.22 -8.65
CA PRO A 86 23.58 0.46 -10.01
C PRO A 86 23.49 -0.83 -10.83
N TRP A 87 22.94 -0.74 -12.04
CA TRP A 87 22.98 -1.81 -13.03
C TRP A 87 24.37 -1.84 -13.69
N ALA A 88 25.35 -2.33 -12.95
CA ALA A 88 26.72 -2.47 -13.40
C ALA A 88 27.38 -3.67 -12.71
N PRO A 89 28.24 -4.44 -13.40
CA PRO A 89 29.02 -5.49 -12.76
C PRO A 89 29.85 -4.94 -11.59
N ALA A 90 29.79 -5.60 -10.42
CA ALA A 90 30.56 -5.22 -9.25
C ALA A 90 32.09 -5.29 -9.46
N THR A 91 32.52 -5.98 -10.52
CA THR A 91 33.92 -6.20 -10.91
C THR A 91 34.52 -5.10 -11.78
N LEU A 92 33.77 -4.06 -12.13
CA LEU A 92 34.31 -2.93 -12.89
C LEU A 92 35.32 -2.15 -12.06
N GLU A 93 36.57 -2.09 -12.53
CA GLU A 93 37.66 -1.32 -11.89
C GLU A 93 37.35 0.19 -11.81
N LYS A 94 36.70 0.72 -12.85
CA LYS A 94 36.24 2.11 -12.89
C LYS A 94 34.72 2.14 -12.90
N LYS A 95 34.15 2.68 -11.83
CA LYS A 95 32.70 2.87 -11.72
C LYS A 95 32.24 3.99 -12.67
N PRO A 96 31.15 3.80 -13.42
CA PRO A 96 30.65 4.81 -14.33
C PRO A 96 30.03 5.98 -13.56
N ASP A 97 30.24 7.20 -14.05
CA ASP A 97 29.66 8.44 -13.53
C ASP A 97 28.19 8.64 -13.95
N GLN A 98 27.74 7.90 -14.96
CA GLN A 98 26.35 7.83 -15.40
C GLN A 98 25.98 6.38 -15.72
N GLY A 99 24.79 5.94 -15.29
CA GLY A 99 24.33 4.58 -15.55
C GLY A 99 22.85 4.39 -15.29
N VAL A 100 22.38 3.17 -15.54
CA VAL A 100 21.03 2.75 -15.17
C VAL A 100 21.05 2.33 -13.70
N LEU A 101 20.14 2.88 -12.91
CA LEU A 101 19.93 2.55 -11.51
C LEU A 101 18.60 1.80 -11.38
N LYS A 102 18.59 0.71 -10.61
CA LYS A 102 17.36 0.08 -10.11
C LYS A 102 16.99 0.76 -8.80
N VAL A 103 15.78 1.30 -8.75
CA VAL A 103 15.17 1.89 -7.57
C VAL A 103 14.05 0.98 -7.11
N GLU A 104 14.13 0.51 -5.87
CA GLU A 104 13.13 -0.33 -5.22
C GLU A 104 12.56 0.45 -4.05
N VAL A 105 11.24 0.54 -3.97
CA VAL A 105 10.52 1.19 -2.87
C VAL A 105 9.59 0.16 -2.24
N GLU A 106 9.84 -0.17 -0.99
CA GLU A 106 8.98 -1.03 -0.19
C GLU A 106 8.26 -0.18 0.87
N VAL A 107 6.92 -0.27 0.92
CA VAL A 107 6.12 0.30 2.01
C VAL A 107 5.47 -0.84 2.77
N THR A 108 5.60 -0.81 4.10
CA THR A 108 5.13 -1.86 5.00
C THR A 108 4.25 -1.30 6.10
N TRP A 109 3.20 -2.04 6.47
CA TRP A 109 2.23 -1.60 7.48
C TRP A 109 1.61 -2.77 8.24
N PRO A 110 1.05 -2.55 9.45
CA PRO A 110 0.38 -3.59 10.20
C PRO A 110 -0.95 -3.94 9.50
N GLY A 111 -1.09 -5.18 9.06
CA GLY A 111 -2.39 -5.74 8.68
C GLY A 111 -3.07 -6.38 9.89
N ARG A 112 -4.34 -6.76 9.72
CA ARG A 112 -5.18 -7.33 10.81
C ARG A 112 -4.68 -8.68 11.33
N SER A 113 -3.94 -9.43 10.52
CA SER A 113 -3.43 -10.78 10.84
C SER A 113 -1.93 -10.92 10.60
N SER A 114 -1.37 -10.14 9.70
CA SER A 114 0.05 -10.16 9.34
C SER A 114 0.47 -8.77 8.89
N ARG A 115 1.78 -8.48 8.97
CA ARG A 115 2.37 -7.32 8.30
C ARG A 115 2.09 -7.42 6.80
N ARG A 116 1.73 -6.31 6.19
CA ARG A 116 1.53 -6.16 4.76
C ARG A 116 2.64 -5.32 4.18
N SER A 117 2.94 -5.53 2.91
CA SER A 117 3.88 -4.74 2.15
C SER A 117 3.38 -4.53 0.73
N ILE A 118 3.85 -3.44 0.12
CA ILE A 118 3.80 -3.21 -1.31
C ILE A 118 5.19 -2.80 -1.77
N GLU A 119 5.59 -3.34 -2.90
CA GLU A 119 6.89 -3.07 -3.51
C GLU A 119 6.68 -2.51 -4.90
N VAL A 120 7.37 -1.41 -5.20
CA VAL A 120 7.37 -0.77 -6.50
C VAL A 120 8.82 -0.65 -6.97
N GLU A 121 9.07 -1.07 -8.19
CA GLU A 121 10.39 -1.01 -8.81
C GLU A 121 10.39 -0.10 -10.03
N SER A 122 11.49 0.61 -10.23
CA SER A 122 11.70 1.42 -11.43
C SER A 122 13.18 1.42 -11.85
N LEU A 123 13.42 1.79 -13.11
CA LEU A 123 14.74 1.98 -13.68
C LEU A 123 14.91 3.44 -14.06
N LYS A 124 16.05 4.03 -13.68
CA LYS A 124 16.38 5.41 -14.01
C LYS A 124 17.79 5.55 -14.55
N VAL A 125 17.95 6.30 -15.63
CA VAL A 125 19.26 6.79 -16.06
C VAL A 125 19.58 8.04 -15.24
N ALA A 126 20.66 8.01 -14.45
CA ALA A 126 21.06 9.13 -13.62
C ALA A 126 22.58 9.23 -13.53
N LYS A 127 23.05 10.42 -13.11
CA LYS A 127 24.42 10.57 -12.64
C LYS A 127 24.57 9.85 -11.31
N ILE A 128 25.63 9.06 -11.18
CA ILE A 128 25.88 8.23 -10.00
C ILE A 128 26.92 8.92 -9.12
N GLN A 129 26.55 9.18 -7.87
CA GLN A 129 27.47 9.72 -6.87
C GLN A 129 27.86 8.61 -5.88
N TYR A 130 29.16 8.37 -5.70
CA TYR A 130 29.68 7.35 -4.78
C TYR A 130 30.19 7.91 -3.44
N ALA A 131 30.06 9.23 -3.22
CA ALA A 131 30.48 9.90 -1.98
C ALA A 131 29.42 9.78 -0.87
N ASN A 132 29.78 10.11 0.38
CA ASN A 132 28.85 10.17 1.52
C ASN A 132 27.70 11.15 1.19
N TYR A 133 26.55 10.59 0.82
CA TYR A 133 25.36 11.32 0.43
C TYR A 133 24.19 10.79 1.25
N ASP A 134 23.45 11.69 1.89
CA ASP A 134 22.26 11.32 2.66
C ASP A 134 21.04 11.21 1.72
N LEU A 135 20.76 9.98 1.30
CA LEU A 135 19.61 9.68 0.45
C LEU A 135 18.29 10.05 1.14
N ARG A 136 18.19 9.83 2.47
CA ARG A 136 16.97 10.11 3.22
C ARG A 136 16.67 11.60 3.22
N GLN A 137 17.65 12.43 3.55
CA GLN A 137 17.48 13.89 3.55
C GLN A 137 17.11 14.43 2.15
N SER A 138 17.58 13.79 1.09
CA SER A 138 17.29 14.19 -0.28
C SER A 138 15.87 13.83 -0.72
N ILE A 139 15.36 12.68 -0.26
CA ILE A 139 13.96 12.28 -0.42
C ILE A 139 13.05 13.24 0.35
N GLU A 140 13.41 13.55 1.60
CA GLU A 140 12.64 14.45 2.48
C GLU A 140 12.70 15.92 2.04
N SER A 141 13.70 16.34 1.26
CA SER A 141 13.77 17.71 0.72
C SER A 141 13.11 17.85 -0.67
N ALA A 142 12.78 16.73 -1.32
CA ALA A 142 12.08 16.72 -2.61
C ALA A 142 10.57 17.06 -2.53
N TYR A 143 10.03 17.46 -1.37
CA TYR A 143 8.65 17.95 -1.28
C TYR A 143 8.51 19.27 -2.07
N PRO A 144 7.57 19.38 -3.03
CA PRO A 144 7.00 20.68 -3.32
C PRO A 144 6.22 21.14 -2.09
N GLN A 145 6.49 22.36 -1.61
CA GLN A 145 5.60 23.03 -0.66
C GLN A 145 4.25 23.34 -1.30
#